data_AF-A0A847AVD4-F1
#
_entry.id   AF-A0A847AVD4-F1
#
_cell.length_a   1.000
_cell.length_b   1.000
_cell.length_c   1.000
_cell.angle_alpha   90.00
_cell.angle_beta   90.00
_cell.angle_gamma   90.00
#
_symmetry.space_group_name_H-M   'P 1'
#
loop_
_entity.id
_entity.type
_entity.pdbx_description
1 polymer ?
#
loop_
_entity_poly.entity_id
_entity_poly.type
_entity_poly.pdbx_seq_one_letter_code
_entity_poly.pdbx_strand_id
1 'polypeptide(L)'
;MNRKYFVFFMFLLVALFLLGCSETKISTVKNPELYDTKFENILVVVPFTDIGLRRQTEDIFVSRFSSSGMKAISSLETIPPIKEYSDQELMNILYKNKVDGVLVIALKDYWTSKAYVPRSSSTQGSANLYGNSLYYSSYTKEYGGYYVYYPNVSFETRLFDIKSGQVAWLVSSTTSGNAFADYENLASSLAKKVVSELEKEEMLVLKPVERKDRDISSQAKEIATQDINQSPLATFSADPRTGSAPLEVLFDASNSNDPDGNIDSYQWDFKDGNTGNGGKIHHTFKSSGTYQVELTIIDNEGAKATVTKFILVTSSIKE
;
A
#
# COMPACT_ATOMS: atom_id res chain seq x y z
N MET A 1 -14.14 -15.77 -37.11
CA MET A 1 -13.92 -14.63 -36.19
C MET A 1 -13.02 -13.63 -36.90
N ASN A 2 -13.47 -12.39 -37.10
CA ASN A 2 -12.77 -11.40 -37.92
C ASN A 2 -11.37 -11.10 -37.33
N ARG A 3 -10.31 -11.11 -38.14
CA ARG A 3 -8.90 -10.98 -37.71
C ARG A 3 -8.65 -9.72 -36.86
N LYS A 4 -9.45 -8.66 -37.05
CA LYS A 4 -9.46 -7.44 -36.23
C LYS A 4 -9.95 -7.67 -34.79
N TYR A 5 -10.98 -8.48 -34.59
CA TYR A 5 -11.46 -8.83 -33.25
C TYR A 5 -10.52 -9.80 -32.54
N PHE A 6 -9.84 -10.70 -33.28
CA PHE A 6 -8.83 -11.59 -32.68
C PHE A 6 -7.62 -10.82 -32.14
N VAL A 7 -7.11 -9.84 -32.89
CA VAL A 7 -6.00 -8.98 -32.44
C VAL A 7 -6.43 -8.11 -31.25
N PHE A 8 -7.63 -7.52 -31.30
CA PHE A 8 -8.15 -6.72 -30.18
C PHE A 8 -8.37 -7.57 -28.91
N PHE A 9 -8.90 -8.78 -29.06
CA PHE A 9 -9.07 -9.73 -27.94
C PHE A 9 -7.73 -10.19 -27.38
N MET A 10 -6.70 -10.38 -28.23
CA MET A 10 -5.35 -10.71 -27.80
C MET A 10 -4.67 -9.55 -27.06
N PHE A 11 -4.87 -8.30 -27.50
CA PHE A 11 -4.40 -7.10 -26.79
C PHE A 11 -5.12 -6.92 -25.44
N LEU A 12 -6.43 -7.15 -25.39
CA LEU A 12 -7.21 -7.12 -24.14
C LEU A 12 -6.74 -8.22 -23.17
N LEU A 13 -6.47 -9.43 -23.67
CA LEU A 13 -5.94 -10.54 -22.87
C LEU A 13 -4.54 -10.20 -22.32
N VAL A 14 -3.65 -9.65 -23.16
CA VAL A 14 -2.29 -9.23 -22.74
C VAL A 14 -2.34 -8.07 -21.74
N ALA A 15 -3.27 -7.12 -21.88
CA ALA A 15 -3.47 -6.05 -20.91
C ALA A 15 -3.96 -6.57 -19.54
N LEU A 16 -4.80 -7.61 -19.53
CA LEU A 16 -5.22 -8.31 -18.31
C LEU A 16 -4.06 -9.03 -17.60
N PHE A 17 -3.00 -9.40 -18.33
CA PHE A 17 -1.79 -10.04 -17.77
C PHE A 17 -0.73 -9.06 -17.24
N LEU A 18 -0.92 -7.74 -17.41
CA LEU A 18 -0.01 -6.69 -16.93
C LEU A 18 -0.47 -6.03 -15.62
N LEU A 19 -1.53 -6.54 -14.99
CA LEU A 19 -2.00 -6.04 -13.70
C LEU A 19 -1.16 -6.61 -12.56
N GLY A 20 -0.71 -5.74 -11.65
CA GLY A 20 -0.10 -6.14 -10.39
C GLY A 20 -1.10 -6.91 -9.54
N CYS A 21 -0.77 -8.15 -9.19
CA CYS A 21 -1.61 -9.03 -8.38
C CYS A 21 -0.79 -9.60 -7.23
N SER A 22 -1.43 -9.81 -6.09
CA SER A 22 -0.78 -10.34 -4.89
C SER A 22 -1.71 -11.24 -4.11
N GLU A 23 -1.12 -12.24 -3.46
CA GLU A 23 -1.83 -13.20 -2.64
C GLU A 23 -1.23 -13.21 -1.23
N THR A 24 -2.10 -13.19 -0.22
CA THR A 24 -1.69 -13.25 1.18
C THR A 24 -2.10 -14.56 1.81
N LYS A 25 -1.13 -15.22 2.44
CA LYS A 25 -1.33 -16.37 3.31
C LYS A 25 -1.15 -15.92 4.75
N ILE A 26 -2.05 -16.33 5.64
CA ILE A 26 -1.98 -15.99 7.06
C ILE A 26 -2.14 -17.23 7.93
N SER A 27 -1.55 -17.16 9.12
CA SER A 27 -1.77 -18.06 10.25
C SER A 27 -2.16 -17.22 11.45
N THR A 28 -3.24 -17.59 12.12
CA THR A 28 -3.83 -16.82 13.21
C THR A 28 -3.75 -17.57 14.53
N VAL A 29 -3.63 -16.81 15.62
CA VAL A 29 -3.71 -17.30 17.00
C VAL A 29 -4.62 -16.35 17.78
N LYS A 30 -5.75 -16.86 18.25
CA LYS A 30 -6.71 -16.12 19.08
C LYS A 30 -6.43 -16.39 20.56
N ASN A 31 -6.50 -15.36 21.38
CA ASN A 31 -6.35 -15.50 22.83
C ASN A 31 -7.61 -16.17 23.43
N PRO A 32 -7.48 -17.31 24.12
CA PRO A 32 -8.62 -17.99 24.74
C PRO A 32 -9.36 -17.16 25.79
N GLU A 33 -8.65 -16.26 26.51
CA GLU A 33 -9.26 -15.39 27.53
C GLU A 33 -10.15 -14.30 26.93
N LEU A 34 -9.97 -14.00 25.64
CA LEU A 34 -10.67 -12.94 24.92
C LEU A 34 -11.52 -13.49 23.77
N TYR A 35 -11.89 -14.78 23.81
CA TYR A 35 -12.55 -15.47 22.71
C TYR A 35 -13.86 -14.78 22.26
N ASP A 36 -14.65 -14.29 23.22
CA ASP A 36 -15.94 -13.64 22.95
C ASP A 36 -15.84 -12.12 22.74
N THR A 37 -14.62 -11.57 22.76
CA THR A 37 -14.41 -10.12 22.60
C THR A 37 -14.68 -9.72 21.15
N LYS A 38 -15.50 -8.68 20.98
CA LYS A 38 -15.81 -8.08 19.69
C LYS A 38 -15.41 -6.61 19.69
N PHE A 39 -14.89 -6.16 18.56
CA PHE A 39 -14.38 -4.80 18.36
C PHE A 39 -15.33 -4.00 17.47
N GLU A 40 -15.69 -2.80 17.91
CA GLU A 40 -16.52 -1.85 17.15
C GLU A 40 -15.66 -0.74 16.50
N ASN A 41 -14.59 -0.30 17.17
CA ASN A 41 -13.76 0.80 16.72
C ASN A 41 -12.27 0.45 16.84
N ILE A 42 -11.64 0.19 15.70
CA ILE A 42 -10.22 -0.16 15.64
C ILE A 42 -9.37 1.06 15.32
N LEU A 43 -8.31 1.28 16.10
CA LEU A 43 -7.19 2.14 15.72
C LEU A 43 -6.17 1.32 14.93
N VAL A 44 -5.88 1.71 13.70
CA VAL A 44 -4.85 1.07 12.87
C VAL A 44 -3.52 1.77 13.12
N VAL A 45 -2.50 1.00 13.50
CA VAL A 45 -1.15 1.50 13.81
C VAL A 45 -0.13 0.75 12.97
N VAL A 46 0.65 1.50 12.18
CA VAL A 46 1.73 0.92 11.37
C VAL A 46 3.07 1.51 11.85
N PRO A 47 3.91 0.75 12.56
CA PRO A 47 5.15 1.25 13.14
C PRO A 47 6.30 1.28 12.11
N PHE A 48 6.05 1.84 10.92
CA PHE A 48 7.08 1.98 9.90
C PHE A 48 7.82 3.32 10.08
N THR A 49 9.12 3.29 9.83
CA THR A 49 9.97 4.49 9.85
C THR A 49 9.66 5.41 8.67
N ASP A 50 9.31 4.84 7.51
CA ASP A 50 8.86 5.60 6.35
C ASP A 50 7.40 6.05 6.54
N ILE A 51 7.22 7.36 6.67
CA ILE A 51 5.90 7.97 6.92
C ILE A 51 4.94 7.82 5.74
N GLY A 52 5.45 7.75 4.52
CA GLY A 52 4.65 7.56 3.30
C GLY A 52 4.09 6.15 3.24
N LEU A 53 4.95 5.14 3.45
CA LEU A 53 4.51 3.74 3.53
C LEU A 53 3.58 3.52 4.72
N ARG A 54 3.85 4.16 5.87
CA ARG A 54 2.97 4.13 7.04
C ARG A 54 1.56 4.60 6.68
N ARG A 55 1.44 5.82 6.12
CA ARG A 55 0.15 6.40 5.72
C ARG A 55 -0.56 5.52 4.69
N GLN A 56 0.13 5.15 3.61
CA GLN A 56 -0.43 4.28 2.58
C GLN A 56 -0.99 2.98 3.16
N THR A 57 -0.29 2.37 4.13
CA THR A 57 -0.75 1.15 4.78
C THR A 57 -1.96 1.39 5.67
N GLU A 58 -1.92 2.41 6.53
CA GLU A 58 -3.03 2.75 7.43
C GLU A 58 -4.30 3.06 6.62
N ASP A 59 -4.19 3.83 5.53
CA ASP A 59 -5.32 4.20 4.67
C ASP A 59 -5.94 2.98 3.97
N ILE A 60 -5.12 2.07 3.44
CA ILE A 60 -5.59 0.82 2.82
C ILE A 60 -6.39 -0.02 3.83
N PHE A 61 -5.91 -0.13 5.07
CA PHE A 61 -6.59 -0.88 6.11
C PHE A 61 -7.87 -0.18 6.57
N VAL A 62 -7.82 1.13 6.81
CA VAL A 62 -8.99 1.93 7.19
C VAL A 62 -10.07 1.82 6.13
N SER A 63 -9.73 2.02 4.86
CA SER A 63 -10.65 1.86 3.73
C SER A 63 -11.23 0.44 3.67
N ARG A 64 -10.41 -0.59 3.90
CA ARG A 64 -10.88 -1.99 3.89
C ARG A 64 -11.89 -2.26 5.01
N PHE A 65 -11.62 -1.80 6.23
CA PHE A 65 -12.56 -1.94 7.35
C PHE A 65 -13.85 -1.15 7.12
N SER A 66 -13.76 0.07 6.62
CA SER A 66 -14.94 0.86 6.26
C SER A 66 -15.79 0.14 5.22
N SER A 67 -15.16 -0.50 4.23
CA SER A 67 -15.88 -1.29 3.21
C SER A 67 -16.57 -2.55 3.75
N SER A 68 -16.12 -3.09 4.90
CA SER A 68 -16.80 -4.19 5.60
C SER A 68 -17.83 -3.72 6.63
N GLY A 69 -18.02 -2.40 6.79
CA GLY A 69 -18.97 -1.83 7.74
C GLY A 69 -18.43 -1.69 9.15
N MET A 70 -17.12 -1.73 9.33
CA MET A 70 -16.47 -1.50 10.63
C MET A 70 -15.78 -0.14 10.65
N LYS A 71 -15.81 0.54 11.81
CA LYS A 71 -15.16 1.85 11.96
C LYS A 71 -13.69 1.67 12.32
N ALA A 72 -12.81 2.00 11.39
CA ALA A 72 -11.38 2.08 11.65
C ALA A 72 -10.89 3.52 11.57
N ILE A 73 -9.85 3.86 12.34
CA ILE A 73 -9.23 5.19 12.32
C ILE A 73 -7.71 5.04 12.20
N SER A 74 -7.09 5.92 11.45
CA SER A 74 -5.64 6.00 11.29
C SER A 74 -4.98 6.57 12.55
N SER A 75 -3.86 5.95 12.97
CA SER A 75 -3.04 6.48 14.05
C SER A 75 -2.34 7.77 13.65
N LEU A 76 -2.07 7.99 12.37
CA LEU A 76 -1.49 9.25 11.89
C LEU A 76 -2.45 10.44 11.99
N GLU A 77 -3.75 10.19 11.92
CA GLU A 77 -4.77 11.23 12.09
C GLU A 77 -5.00 11.57 13.57
N THR A 78 -4.96 10.57 14.44
CA THR A 78 -5.32 10.71 15.85
C THR A 78 -4.14 10.93 16.78
N ILE A 79 -2.96 10.41 16.42
CA ILE A 79 -1.71 10.45 17.19
C ILE A 79 -0.56 10.80 16.23
N PRO A 80 -0.54 12.02 15.64
CA PRO A 80 0.50 12.43 14.71
C PRO A 80 1.88 12.42 15.39
N PRO A 81 2.96 11.96 14.72
CA PRO A 81 4.30 11.86 15.30
C PRO A 81 5.03 13.20 15.36
N ILE A 82 4.33 14.26 15.76
CA ILE A 82 4.85 15.64 15.88
C ILE A 82 5.30 15.98 17.31
N LYS A 83 4.93 15.15 18.29
CA LYS A 83 5.36 15.26 19.68
C LYS A 83 5.34 13.92 20.37
N GLU A 84 5.99 13.86 21.53
CA GLU A 84 5.80 12.76 22.47
C GLU A 84 4.45 12.92 23.19
N TYR A 85 3.79 11.79 23.45
CA TYR A 85 2.52 11.72 24.15
C TYR A 85 2.72 10.96 25.45
N SER A 86 2.19 11.50 26.55
CA SER A 86 2.09 10.77 27.81
C SER A 86 1.04 9.65 27.72
N ASP A 87 1.16 8.63 28.58
CA ASP A 87 0.18 7.54 28.67
C ASP A 87 -1.24 8.06 28.89
N GLN A 88 -1.41 9.11 29.71
CA GLN A 88 -2.71 9.71 29.96
C GLN A 88 -3.29 10.40 28.72
N GLU A 89 -2.46 11.10 27.93
CA GLU A 89 -2.91 11.71 26.67
C GLU A 89 -3.34 10.64 25.67
N LEU A 90 -2.58 9.55 25.54
CA LEU A 90 -2.92 8.43 24.68
C LEU A 90 -4.26 7.80 25.10
N MET A 91 -4.44 7.50 26.38
CA MET A 91 -5.68 6.94 26.89
C MET A 91 -6.87 7.88 26.67
N ASN A 92 -6.68 9.20 26.82
CA ASN A 92 -7.71 10.19 26.54
C ASN A 92 -8.10 10.21 25.05
N ILE A 93 -7.12 10.10 24.14
CA ILE A 93 -7.36 10.03 22.69
C ILE A 93 -8.15 8.77 22.35
N LEU A 94 -7.76 7.61 22.88
CA LEU A 94 -8.46 6.34 22.66
C LEU A 94 -9.90 6.41 23.18
N TYR A 95 -10.10 6.92 24.40
CA TYR A 95 -11.43 7.08 25.00
C TYR A 95 -12.32 8.03 24.20
N LYS A 96 -11.81 9.20 23.81
CA LYS A 96 -12.55 10.20 23.01
C LYS A 96 -13.01 9.62 21.67
N ASN A 97 -12.18 8.79 21.04
CA ASN A 97 -12.49 8.15 19.76
C ASN A 97 -13.29 6.84 19.91
N LYS A 98 -13.58 6.42 21.14
CA LYS A 98 -14.25 5.15 21.50
C LYS A 98 -13.50 3.92 20.96
N VAL A 99 -12.18 3.99 20.88
CA VAL A 99 -11.33 2.88 20.42
C VAL A 99 -11.41 1.74 21.44
N ASP A 100 -11.78 0.55 20.98
CA ASP A 100 -11.79 -0.67 21.79
C ASP A 100 -10.72 -1.67 21.34
N GLY A 101 -10.24 -1.58 20.10
CA GLY A 101 -9.16 -2.39 19.55
C GLY A 101 -8.02 -1.56 18.95
N VAL A 102 -6.78 -2.00 19.14
CA VAL A 102 -5.61 -1.44 18.43
C VAL A 102 -5.00 -2.52 17.55
N LEU A 103 -5.05 -2.30 16.23
CA LEU A 103 -4.47 -3.20 15.24
C LEU A 103 -3.10 -2.69 14.82
N VAL A 104 -2.05 -3.36 15.28
CA VAL A 104 -0.66 -3.08 14.91
C VAL A 104 -0.25 -3.97 13.75
N ILE A 105 0.27 -3.39 12.66
CA ILE A 105 0.74 -4.13 11.48
C ILE A 105 2.24 -3.89 11.31
N ALA A 106 3.07 -4.83 11.75
CA ALA A 106 4.52 -4.71 11.72
C ALA A 106 5.13 -5.45 10.53
N LEU A 107 6.01 -4.78 9.79
CA LEU A 107 6.84 -5.37 8.76
C LEU A 107 7.91 -6.23 9.43
N LYS A 108 8.00 -7.50 9.06
CA LYS A 108 9.02 -8.42 9.58
C LYS A 108 10.17 -8.60 8.60
N ASP A 109 9.85 -8.83 7.34
CA ASP A 109 10.86 -9.06 6.31
C ASP A 109 10.34 -8.69 4.91
N TYR A 110 11.26 -8.37 4.02
CA TYR A 110 11.01 -8.09 2.61
C TYR A 110 12.09 -8.73 1.75
N TRP A 111 11.68 -9.53 0.77
CA TRP A 111 12.61 -10.17 -0.16
C TRP A 111 12.02 -10.33 -1.56
N THR A 112 12.91 -10.38 -2.55
CA THR A 112 12.55 -10.66 -3.94
C THR A 112 12.95 -12.09 -4.30
N SER A 113 11.98 -12.90 -4.75
CA SER A 113 12.28 -14.17 -5.41
C SER A 113 12.48 -13.94 -6.91
N LYS A 114 13.16 -14.86 -7.60
CA LYS A 114 13.37 -14.77 -9.04
C LYS A 114 13.13 -16.10 -9.75
N ALA A 115 12.52 -16.05 -10.93
CA ALA A 115 12.38 -17.17 -11.84
C ALA A 115 13.18 -16.92 -13.11
N TYR A 116 13.85 -17.95 -13.62
CA TYR A 116 14.56 -17.87 -14.89
C TYR A 116 13.59 -18.21 -16.02
N VAL A 117 13.50 -17.34 -17.02
CA VAL A 117 12.73 -17.57 -18.24
C VAL A 117 13.71 -17.79 -19.38
N PRO A 118 13.88 -19.04 -19.86
CA PRO A 118 14.79 -19.33 -20.95
C PRO A 118 14.27 -18.72 -22.25
N ARG A 119 15.16 -18.18 -23.07
CA ARG A 119 14.81 -17.60 -24.38
C ARG A 119 14.37 -18.69 -25.35
N SER A 120 14.99 -19.85 -25.27
CA SER A 120 14.56 -21.09 -25.90
C SER A 120 15.03 -22.29 -25.10
N SER A 121 14.34 -23.42 -25.25
CA SER A 121 14.71 -24.68 -24.65
C SER A 121 14.58 -25.83 -25.65
N SER A 122 15.36 -26.88 -25.44
CA SER A 122 15.33 -28.11 -26.21
C SER A 122 15.22 -29.27 -25.24
N THR A 123 14.20 -30.10 -25.39
CA THR A 123 14.02 -31.32 -24.59
C THR A 123 14.38 -32.53 -25.44
N GLN A 124 15.27 -33.37 -24.95
CA GLN A 124 15.56 -34.68 -25.52
C GLN A 124 15.10 -35.76 -24.55
N GLY A 125 14.43 -36.78 -25.07
CA GLY A 125 13.98 -37.92 -24.28
C GLY A 125 14.32 -39.23 -24.96
N SER A 126 14.52 -40.26 -24.16
CA SER A 126 14.66 -41.64 -24.60
C SER A 126 13.71 -42.53 -23.80
N ALA A 127 13.12 -43.53 -24.45
CA ALA A 127 12.28 -44.51 -23.81
C ALA A 127 12.80 -45.91 -24.14
N ASN A 128 12.88 -46.79 -23.13
CA ASN A 128 13.27 -48.18 -23.29
C ASN A 128 12.20 -49.09 -22.68
N LEU A 129 11.92 -50.22 -23.33
CA LEU A 129 11.00 -51.23 -22.83
C LEU A 129 11.81 -52.38 -22.20
N TYR A 130 11.55 -52.70 -20.93
CA TYR A 130 12.12 -53.86 -20.24
C TYR A 130 10.99 -54.72 -19.68
N GLY A 131 10.80 -55.91 -20.27
CA GLY A 131 9.62 -56.74 -20.00
C GLY A 131 8.33 -56.01 -20.38
N ASN A 132 7.39 -55.92 -19.43
CA ASN A 132 6.14 -55.17 -19.61
C ASN A 132 6.21 -53.74 -19.04
N SER A 133 7.40 -53.22 -18.74
CA SER A 133 7.59 -51.90 -18.15
C SER A 133 8.27 -50.93 -19.13
N LEU A 134 7.70 -49.73 -19.28
CA LEU A 134 8.25 -48.64 -20.06
C LEU A 134 9.05 -47.70 -19.15
N TYR A 135 10.34 -47.55 -19.44
CA TYR A 135 11.24 -46.64 -18.75
C TYR A 135 11.51 -45.44 -19.64
N TYR A 136 11.07 -44.26 -19.21
CA TYR A 136 11.27 -43.01 -19.93
C TYR A 136 12.24 -42.12 -19.16
N SER A 137 13.20 -41.53 -19.85
CA SER A 137 14.07 -40.47 -19.34
C SER A 137 14.06 -39.30 -20.29
N SER A 138 14.09 -38.09 -19.76
CA SER A 138 14.28 -36.89 -20.57
C SER A 138 15.13 -35.87 -19.83
N TYR A 139 15.79 -35.02 -20.62
CA TYR A 139 16.52 -33.87 -20.12
C TYR A 139 16.20 -32.65 -21.00
N THR A 140 16.12 -31.49 -20.37
CA THR A 140 15.88 -30.21 -21.04
C THR A 140 17.13 -29.35 -20.95
N LYS A 141 17.57 -28.81 -22.09
CA LYS A 141 18.67 -27.85 -22.20
C LYS A 141 18.12 -26.48 -22.58
N GLU A 142 18.50 -25.47 -21.81
CA GLU A 142 18.04 -24.09 -21.96
C GLU A 142 19.12 -23.20 -22.60
N TYR A 143 18.72 -22.25 -23.44
CA TYR A 143 19.65 -21.38 -24.20
C TYR A 143 19.32 -19.90 -24.01
N GLY A 144 20.15 -19.20 -23.23
CA GLY A 144 19.94 -17.79 -22.89
C GLY A 144 18.60 -17.55 -22.17
N GLY A 145 18.34 -16.31 -21.74
CA GLY A 145 17.12 -16.01 -20.98
C GLY A 145 17.23 -14.73 -20.17
N TYR A 146 16.24 -14.50 -19.32
CA TYR A 146 16.21 -13.38 -18.37
C TYR A 146 15.58 -13.81 -17.05
N TYR A 147 15.82 -13.04 -15.99
CA TYR A 147 15.19 -13.26 -14.69
C TYR A 147 13.95 -12.37 -14.54
N VAL A 148 12.88 -12.96 -14.03
CA VAL A 148 11.68 -12.26 -13.58
C VAL A 148 11.69 -12.23 -12.06
N TYR A 149 11.47 -11.07 -11.47
CA TYR A 149 11.52 -10.86 -10.02
C TYR A 149 10.11 -10.73 -9.45
N TYR A 150 9.90 -11.25 -8.25
CA TYR A 150 8.61 -11.29 -7.57
C TYR A 150 8.78 -10.76 -6.14
N PRO A 151 8.06 -9.70 -5.74
CA PRO A 151 8.17 -9.14 -4.41
C PRO A 151 7.43 -10.01 -3.39
N ASN A 152 8.02 -10.15 -2.20
CA ASN A 152 7.41 -10.86 -1.08
C ASN A 152 7.63 -10.06 0.20
N VAL A 153 6.61 -10.06 1.06
CA VAL A 153 6.66 -9.37 2.35
C VAL A 153 6.12 -10.30 3.42
N SER A 154 6.75 -10.32 4.59
CA SER A 154 6.18 -10.92 5.79
C SER A 154 5.76 -9.83 6.78
N PHE A 155 4.55 -9.96 7.31
CA PHE A 155 4.02 -9.09 8.36
C PHE A 155 3.60 -9.89 9.59
N GLU A 156 3.72 -9.24 10.74
CA GLU A 156 3.07 -9.66 11.97
C GLU A 156 2.00 -8.63 12.33
N THR A 157 0.77 -9.09 12.43
CA THR A 157 -0.36 -8.25 12.82
C THR A 157 -0.83 -8.65 14.21
N ARG A 158 -1.06 -7.66 15.08
CA ARG A 158 -1.53 -7.86 16.45
C ARG A 158 -2.75 -6.99 16.70
N LEU A 159 -3.83 -7.58 17.20
CA LEU A 159 -5.00 -6.85 17.68
C LEU A 159 -5.00 -6.88 19.21
N PHE A 160 -4.88 -5.71 19.82
CA PHE A 160 -4.92 -5.52 21.27
C PHE A 160 -6.32 -5.12 21.71
N ASP A 161 -6.78 -5.70 22.83
CA ASP A 161 -7.97 -5.22 23.53
C ASP A 161 -7.58 -4.12 24.51
N ILE A 162 -8.20 -2.94 24.37
CA ILE A 162 -7.87 -1.77 25.20
C ILE A 162 -8.26 -1.97 26.67
N LYS A 163 -9.30 -2.77 26.95
CA LYS A 163 -9.79 -2.95 28.33
C LYS A 163 -8.84 -3.81 29.16
N SER A 164 -8.34 -4.90 28.59
CA SER A 164 -7.42 -5.83 29.25
C SER A 164 -5.94 -5.50 29.02
N GLY A 165 -5.62 -4.75 27.96
CA GLY A 165 -4.24 -4.51 27.52
C GLY A 165 -3.56 -5.74 26.90
N GLN A 166 -4.28 -6.85 26.73
CA GLN A 166 -3.75 -8.09 26.17
C GLN A 166 -3.89 -8.11 24.64
N VAL A 167 -3.10 -8.96 23.99
CA VAL A 167 -3.28 -9.31 22.58
C VAL A 167 -4.48 -10.27 22.47
N ALA A 168 -5.52 -9.85 21.77
CA ALA A 168 -6.70 -10.68 21.46
C ALA A 168 -6.45 -11.59 20.26
N TRP A 169 -5.66 -11.12 19.29
CA TRP A 169 -5.41 -11.84 18.04
C TRP A 169 -4.01 -11.54 17.50
N LEU A 170 -3.26 -12.60 17.20
CA LEU A 170 -1.93 -12.55 16.60
C LEU A 170 -1.95 -13.23 15.24
N VAL A 171 -1.33 -12.59 14.24
CA VAL A 171 -1.27 -13.09 12.88
C VAL A 171 0.14 -13.03 12.36
N SER A 172 0.60 -14.14 11.82
CA SER A 172 1.78 -14.22 10.97
C SER A 172 1.32 -14.34 9.53
N SER A 173 1.82 -13.47 8.65
CA SER A 173 1.39 -13.42 7.26
C SER A 173 2.56 -13.30 6.29
N THR A 174 2.35 -13.84 5.10
CA THR A 174 3.24 -13.67 3.95
C THR A 174 2.40 -13.28 2.75
N THR A 175 2.77 -12.16 2.13
CA THR A 175 2.17 -11.70 0.89
C THR A 175 3.17 -11.83 -0.25
N SER A 176 2.75 -12.47 -1.34
CA SER A 176 3.56 -12.66 -2.54
C SER A 176 2.90 -11.97 -3.72
N GLY A 177 3.66 -11.14 -4.43
CA GLY A 177 3.22 -10.45 -5.64
C GLY A 177 3.67 -11.15 -6.91
N ASN A 178 2.95 -10.94 -8.01
CA ASN A 178 3.45 -11.22 -9.35
C ASN A 178 4.54 -10.20 -9.75
N ALA A 179 5.11 -10.35 -10.94
CA ALA A 179 6.23 -9.51 -11.39
C ALA A 179 5.90 -8.02 -11.58
N PHE A 180 4.61 -7.69 -11.58
CA PHE A 180 4.09 -6.33 -11.75
C PHE A 180 3.47 -5.78 -10.47
N ALA A 181 3.48 -6.56 -9.37
CA ALA A 181 2.90 -6.15 -8.12
C ALA A 181 3.75 -5.06 -7.47
N ASP A 182 3.09 -3.98 -7.08
CA ASP A 182 3.68 -2.93 -6.26
C ASP A 182 3.32 -3.11 -4.77
N TYR A 183 3.76 -2.16 -3.95
CA TYR A 183 3.48 -2.18 -2.52
C TYR A 183 1.98 -2.10 -2.20
N GLU A 184 1.22 -1.30 -2.96
CA GLU A 184 -0.22 -1.15 -2.75
C GLU A 184 -0.94 -2.47 -2.98
N ASN A 185 -0.57 -3.22 -4.02
CA ASN A 185 -1.09 -4.56 -4.25
C ASN A 185 -0.82 -5.44 -3.03
N LEU A 186 0.42 -5.46 -2.51
CA LEU A 186 0.78 -6.31 -1.36
C LEU A 186 -0.03 -5.92 -0.11
N ALA A 187 -0.07 -4.63 0.24
CA ALA A 187 -0.80 -4.13 1.39
C ALA A 187 -2.31 -4.35 1.27
N SER A 188 -2.90 -4.16 0.08
CA SER A 188 -4.33 -4.38 -0.16
C SER A 188 -4.73 -5.85 -0.05
N SER A 189 -3.87 -6.77 -0.52
CA SER A 189 -4.07 -8.21 -0.35
C SER A 189 -3.99 -8.62 1.11
N LEU A 190 -3.04 -8.06 1.87
CA LEU A 190 -2.94 -8.28 3.31
C LEU A 190 -4.20 -7.77 4.03
N ALA A 191 -4.58 -6.51 3.81
CA ALA A 191 -5.75 -5.91 4.44
C ALA A 191 -7.01 -6.72 4.15
N LYS A 192 -7.23 -7.11 2.88
CA LYS A 192 -8.36 -7.96 2.49
C LYS A 192 -8.38 -9.27 3.28
N LYS A 193 -7.22 -9.93 3.41
CA LYS A 193 -7.13 -11.22 4.09
C LYS A 193 -7.29 -11.10 5.61
N VAL A 194 -6.72 -10.05 6.22
CA VAL A 194 -6.86 -9.75 7.64
C VAL A 194 -8.32 -9.48 8.00
N VAL A 195 -9.00 -8.58 7.28
CA VAL A 195 -10.41 -8.27 7.55
C VAL A 195 -11.30 -9.49 7.35
N SER A 196 -11.08 -10.26 6.28
CA SER A 196 -11.83 -11.49 6.02
C SER A 196 -11.70 -12.54 7.13
N GLU A 197 -10.53 -12.64 7.77
CA GLU A 197 -10.32 -13.62 8.85
C GLU A 197 -10.85 -13.10 10.19
N LEU A 198 -10.78 -11.79 10.46
CA LEU A 198 -11.47 -11.18 11.61
C LEU A 198 -12.99 -11.35 11.54
N GLU A 199 -13.59 -11.22 10.35
CA GLU A 199 -15.02 -11.49 10.12
C GLU A 199 -15.35 -12.96 10.37
N LYS A 200 -14.54 -13.87 9.82
CA LYS A 200 -14.73 -15.32 9.97
C LYS A 200 -14.56 -15.78 11.42
N GLU A 201 -13.69 -15.15 12.19
CA GLU A 201 -13.50 -15.41 13.63
C GLU A 201 -14.49 -14.64 14.52
N GLU A 202 -15.47 -13.96 13.91
CA GLU A 202 -16.54 -13.19 14.54
C GLU A 202 -16.07 -12.11 15.54
N MET A 203 -14.88 -11.54 15.27
CA MET A 203 -14.24 -10.56 16.15
C MET A 203 -14.68 -9.12 15.91
N LEU A 204 -15.51 -8.86 14.89
CA LEU A 204 -15.93 -7.52 14.50
C LEU A 204 -17.42 -7.29 14.75
N VAL A 205 -17.76 -6.10 15.23
CA VAL A 205 -19.13 -5.57 15.22
C VAL A 205 -19.32 -4.78 13.93
N LEU A 206 -19.96 -5.39 12.95
CA LEU A 206 -20.23 -4.76 11.66
C LEU A 206 -21.53 -3.96 11.73
N LYS A 207 -21.47 -2.70 11.30
CA LYS A 207 -22.66 -1.89 11.05
C LYS A 207 -23.24 -2.29 9.69
N PRO A 208 -24.58 -2.29 9.53
CA PRO A 208 -25.18 -2.55 8.22
C PRO A 208 -24.60 -1.58 7.20
N VAL A 209 -23.85 -2.11 6.24
CA VAL A 209 -23.44 -1.33 5.07
C VAL A 209 -24.71 -1.17 4.24
N GLU A 210 -25.30 0.03 4.20
CA GLU A 210 -26.38 0.33 3.26
C GLU A 210 -25.85 0.13 1.84
N ARG A 211 -26.10 -1.05 1.26
CA ARG A 211 -25.86 -1.28 -0.16
C ARG A 211 -26.87 -0.44 -0.91
N LYS A 212 -26.45 0.71 -1.42
CA LYS A 212 -27.12 1.35 -2.55
C LYS A 212 -26.95 0.43 -3.76
N ASP A 213 -27.88 -0.51 -3.92
CA ASP A 213 -28.13 -1.11 -5.23
C ASP A 213 -28.45 0.04 -6.18
N ARG A 214 -27.53 0.30 -7.12
CA ARG A 214 -27.73 1.30 -8.17
C ARG A 214 -28.71 0.73 -9.18
N ASP A 215 -30.00 0.84 -8.87
CA ASP A 215 -31.04 0.90 -9.89
C ASP A 215 -31.26 2.36 -10.28
N ILE A 216 -30.97 2.65 -11.54
CA ILE A 216 -31.16 3.97 -12.16
C ILE A 216 -32.66 4.11 -12.45
N SER A 217 -33.43 4.72 -11.54
CA SER A 217 -34.66 5.44 -11.91
C SER A 217 -35.26 6.23 -10.74
N SER A 218 -35.28 7.55 -10.92
CA SER A 218 -36.26 8.53 -10.44
C SER A 218 -36.34 8.89 -8.94
N GLN A 219 -36.17 10.20 -8.73
CA GLN A 219 -36.65 11.06 -7.64
C GLN A 219 -35.83 11.13 -6.35
N ALA A 220 -34.85 12.03 -6.41
CA ALA A 220 -34.26 12.70 -5.26
C ALA A 220 -35.33 13.44 -4.44
N LYS A 221 -35.38 13.13 -3.14
CA LYS A 221 -35.84 14.07 -2.12
C LYS A 221 -34.75 14.16 -1.04
N GLU A 222 -34.04 15.26 -1.18
CA GLU A 222 -33.02 15.88 -0.34
C GLU A 222 -33.10 15.53 1.16
N ILE A 223 -32.08 14.85 1.65
CA ILE A 223 -31.61 14.96 3.04
C ILE A 223 -30.16 15.42 2.91
N ALA A 224 -29.86 16.61 3.39
CA ALA A 224 -28.52 17.21 3.35
C ALA A 224 -27.55 16.35 4.17
N THR A 225 -26.75 15.53 3.49
CA THR A 225 -25.51 14.98 4.01
C THR A 225 -24.48 16.11 3.95
N GLN A 226 -23.99 16.56 5.10
CA GLN A 226 -22.81 17.40 5.13
C GLN A 226 -21.65 16.50 4.66
N ASP A 227 -21.19 16.68 3.40
CA ASP A 227 -19.98 16.03 2.90
C ASP A 227 -18.83 16.47 3.80
N ILE A 228 -18.17 15.50 4.44
CA ILE A 228 -16.98 15.75 5.23
C ILE A 228 -15.82 15.67 4.25
N ASN A 229 -15.16 16.80 3.99
CA ASN A 229 -13.97 16.87 3.15
C ASN A 229 -12.90 15.86 3.58
N GLN A 230 -12.45 15.01 2.66
CA GLN A 230 -11.29 14.14 2.84
C GLN A 230 -10.01 14.91 2.51
N SER A 231 -8.90 14.54 3.14
CA SER A 231 -7.61 15.18 2.80
C SER A 231 -7.05 14.62 1.49
N PRO A 232 -6.36 15.44 0.68
CA PRO A 232 -5.82 15.00 -0.60
C PRO A 232 -4.62 14.06 -0.39
N LEU A 233 -4.25 13.27 -1.39
CA LEU A 233 -3.09 12.38 -1.37
C LEU A 233 -1.89 13.04 -2.07
N ALA A 234 -0.89 13.43 -1.30
CA ALA A 234 0.34 14.03 -1.84
C ALA A 234 1.36 12.97 -2.27
N THR A 235 1.79 13.01 -3.53
CA THR A 235 2.90 12.20 -4.04
C THR A 235 3.64 12.92 -5.16
N PHE A 236 4.95 12.70 -5.28
CA PHE A 236 5.73 13.24 -6.40
C PHE A 236 6.89 12.35 -6.83
N SER A 237 7.31 12.40 -8.09
CA SER A 237 8.58 11.85 -8.55
C SER A 237 9.65 12.95 -8.57
N ALA A 238 10.92 12.54 -8.47
CA ALA A 238 12.07 13.43 -8.57
C ALA A 238 13.13 12.72 -9.42
N ASP A 239 13.61 13.36 -10.48
CA ASP A 239 14.57 12.78 -11.41
C ASP A 239 15.56 13.85 -11.92
N PRO A 240 16.87 13.65 -11.79
CA PRO A 240 17.55 12.60 -11.02
C PRO A 240 17.43 12.81 -9.49
N ARG A 241 17.50 11.72 -8.70
CA ARG A 241 17.55 11.82 -7.22
C ARG A 241 18.96 11.98 -6.65
N THR A 242 19.97 11.70 -7.45
CA THR A 242 21.37 11.77 -7.05
C THR A 242 22.23 12.34 -8.17
N GLY A 243 23.29 13.06 -7.83
CA GLY A 243 24.22 13.62 -8.82
C GLY A 243 25.16 14.66 -8.20
N SER A 244 26.12 15.16 -8.96
CA SER A 244 27.07 16.16 -8.49
C SER A 244 26.53 17.58 -8.61
N ALA A 245 26.90 18.47 -7.68
CA ALA A 245 26.52 19.87 -7.75
C ALA A 245 27.17 20.58 -8.97
N PRO A 246 26.44 21.45 -9.70
CA PRO A 246 25.00 21.73 -9.55
C PRO A 246 24.12 20.59 -10.12
N LEU A 247 23.10 20.18 -9.37
CA LEU A 247 22.15 19.14 -9.78
C LEU A 247 20.78 19.76 -10.06
N GLU A 248 20.37 19.78 -11.33
CA GLU A 248 18.98 20.09 -11.71
C GLU A 248 18.12 18.84 -11.57
N VAL A 249 16.98 18.97 -10.90
CA VAL A 249 16.02 17.88 -10.65
C VAL A 249 14.64 18.33 -11.12
N LEU A 250 13.98 17.50 -11.91
CA LEU A 250 12.56 17.64 -12.22
C LEU A 250 11.74 16.98 -11.12
N PHE A 251 10.85 17.76 -10.50
CA PHE A 251 9.84 17.29 -9.57
C PHE A 251 8.47 17.25 -10.25
N ASP A 252 7.77 16.12 -10.14
CA ASP A 252 6.46 15.91 -10.77
C ASP A 252 5.47 15.33 -9.77
N ALA A 253 4.51 16.15 -9.35
CA ALA A 253 3.43 15.83 -8.42
C ALA A 253 2.12 15.46 -9.12
N SER A 254 2.11 15.18 -10.43
CA SER A 254 0.87 14.93 -11.19
C SER A 254 0.08 13.70 -10.74
N ASN A 255 0.70 12.81 -9.97
CA ASN A 255 0.04 11.64 -9.40
C ASN A 255 -0.62 11.91 -8.04
N SER A 256 -0.49 13.13 -7.51
CA SER A 256 -1.29 13.55 -6.36
C SER A 256 -2.76 13.63 -6.77
N ASN A 257 -3.66 13.21 -5.91
CA ASN A 257 -5.09 13.27 -6.16
C ASN A 257 -5.86 13.73 -4.92
N ASP A 258 -7.13 14.05 -5.10
CA ASP A 258 -8.05 14.34 -4.02
C ASP A 258 -9.27 13.41 -4.18
N PRO A 259 -9.62 12.56 -3.19
CA PRO A 259 -10.64 11.52 -3.36
C PRO A 259 -12.06 12.02 -3.61
N ASP A 260 -12.40 13.19 -3.06
CA ASP A 260 -13.72 13.82 -3.13
C ASP A 260 -13.71 15.21 -3.78
N GLY A 261 -12.54 15.70 -4.20
CA GLY A 261 -12.40 17.00 -4.83
C GLY A 261 -11.27 17.09 -5.85
N ASN A 262 -10.62 18.25 -5.87
CA ASN A 262 -9.48 18.58 -6.72
C ASN A 262 -8.41 19.27 -5.89
N ILE A 263 -7.16 19.12 -6.32
CA ILE A 263 -6.04 19.84 -5.72
C ILE A 263 -6.01 21.28 -6.25
N ASP A 264 -6.19 22.24 -5.35
CA ASP A 264 -6.16 23.68 -5.64
C ASP A 264 -4.74 24.23 -5.72
N SER A 265 -3.81 23.71 -4.91
CA SER A 265 -2.42 24.21 -4.92
C SER A 265 -1.37 23.18 -4.54
N TYR A 266 -0.15 23.41 -5.06
CA TYR A 266 1.07 22.64 -4.80
C TYR A 266 2.15 23.61 -4.33
N GLN A 267 2.72 23.35 -3.15
CA GLN A 267 3.76 24.16 -2.51
C GLN A 267 4.97 23.29 -2.24
N TRP A 268 6.15 23.75 -2.64
CA TRP A 268 7.41 23.04 -2.50
C TRP A 268 8.35 23.76 -1.55
N ASP A 269 8.99 23.01 -0.67
CA ASP A 269 10.15 23.45 0.11
C ASP A 269 11.32 22.51 -0.20
N PHE A 270 12.34 23.02 -0.87
CA PHE A 270 13.51 22.24 -1.29
C PHE A 270 14.52 22.05 -0.16
N LYS A 271 14.30 22.67 1.01
CA LYS A 271 15.19 22.68 2.19
C LYS A 271 16.63 23.16 1.89
N ASP A 272 16.79 23.96 0.84
CA ASP A 272 18.03 24.66 0.50
C ASP A 272 17.90 26.19 0.63
N GLY A 273 16.78 26.64 1.22
CA GLY A 273 16.39 28.05 1.35
C GLY A 273 15.45 28.55 0.25
N ASN A 274 15.18 27.74 -0.78
CA ASN A 274 14.23 28.09 -1.85
C ASN A 274 12.92 27.31 -1.72
N THR A 275 11.85 27.94 -2.23
CA THR A 275 10.52 27.35 -2.34
C THR A 275 10.01 27.44 -3.77
N GLY A 276 8.95 26.67 -4.08
CA GLY A 276 8.36 26.65 -5.42
C GLY A 276 6.86 26.37 -5.38
N ASN A 277 6.19 26.56 -6.52
CA ASN A 277 4.76 26.25 -6.67
C ASN A 277 4.48 25.56 -7.99
N GLY A 278 3.40 24.76 -8.04
CA GLY A 278 2.92 24.09 -9.24
C GLY A 278 3.14 22.58 -9.24
N GLY A 279 2.32 21.84 -9.98
CA GLY A 279 2.34 20.38 -10.01
C GLY A 279 3.59 19.77 -10.66
N LYS A 280 4.33 20.55 -11.46
CA LYS A 280 5.66 20.16 -12.00
C LYS A 280 6.61 21.34 -11.90
N ILE A 281 7.82 21.11 -11.43
CA ILE A 281 8.82 22.16 -11.23
C ILE A 281 10.25 21.62 -11.39
N HIS A 282 11.11 22.41 -12.02
CA HIS A 282 12.55 22.17 -12.03
C HIS A 282 13.19 22.97 -10.89
N HIS A 283 14.11 22.34 -10.15
CA HIS A 283 14.92 23.02 -9.14
C HIS A 283 16.37 22.58 -9.21
N THR A 284 17.30 23.52 -9.02
CA THR A 284 18.75 23.27 -9.10
C THR A 284 19.42 23.43 -7.74
N PHE A 285 19.93 22.33 -7.20
CA PHE A 285 20.73 22.34 -5.99
C PHE A 285 22.18 22.73 -6.31
N LYS A 286 22.62 23.89 -5.81
CA LYS A 286 23.93 24.47 -6.13
C LYS A 286 25.08 23.90 -5.30
N SER A 287 24.78 23.30 -4.15
CA SER A 287 25.78 22.80 -3.20
C SER A 287 25.55 21.32 -2.91
N SER A 288 26.64 20.61 -2.61
CA SER A 288 26.54 19.22 -2.15
C SER A 288 25.87 19.14 -0.79
N GLY A 289 25.02 18.15 -0.59
CA GLY A 289 24.22 17.96 0.61
C GLY A 289 23.10 16.94 0.39
N THR A 290 22.46 16.56 1.49
CA THR A 290 21.23 15.76 1.46
C THR A 290 20.05 16.68 1.74
N TYR A 291 19.16 16.85 0.77
CA TYR A 291 18.01 17.74 0.86
C TYR A 291 16.73 16.93 1.02
N GLN A 292 15.95 17.21 2.08
CA GLN A 292 14.66 16.58 2.33
C GLN A 292 13.55 17.41 1.69
N VAL A 293 13.37 17.28 0.38
CA VAL A 293 12.38 18.05 -0.37
C VAL A 293 10.97 17.68 0.11
N GLU A 294 10.17 18.70 0.40
CA GLU A 294 8.81 18.61 0.92
C GLU A 294 7.82 19.19 -0.09
N LEU A 295 6.76 18.44 -0.38
CA LEU A 295 5.60 18.89 -1.13
C LEU A 295 4.41 18.97 -0.18
N THR A 296 3.75 20.13 -0.13
CA THR A 296 2.43 20.30 0.48
C THR A 296 1.41 20.58 -0.62
N ILE A 297 0.33 19.81 -0.66
CA ILE A 297 -0.83 20.09 -1.52
C ILE A 297 -2.02 20.52 -0.66
N ILE A 298 -2.89 21.34 -1.25
CA ILE A 298 -4.12 21.83 -0.62
C ILE A 298 -5.28 21.55 -1.59
N ASP A 299 -6.37 20.96 -1.10
CA ASP A 299 -7.59 20.73 -1.88
C ASP A 299 -8.50 21.97 -1.98
N ASN A 300 -9.59 21.85 -2.73
CA ASN A 300 -10.58 22.90 -2.94
C ASN A 300 -11.47 23.23 -1.72
N GLU A 301 -11.34 22.49 -0.63
CA GLU A 301 -12.03 22.72 0.65
C GLU A 301 -11.06 23.10 1.79
N GLY A 302 -9.77 23.22 1.47
CA GLY A 302 -8.70 23.70 2.34
C GLY A 302 -7.96 22.63 3.15
N ALA A 303 -8.25 21.34 3.00
CA ALA A 303 -7.43 20.31 3.67
C ALA A 303 -6.09 20.12 2.97
N LYS A 304 -5.10 19.65 3.74
CA LYS A 304 -3.69 19.66 3.34
C LYS A 304 -3.07 18.30 3.51
N ALA A 305 -2.22 17.92 2.57
CA ALA A 305 -1.35 16.76 2.71
C ALA A 305 0.09 17.09 2.35
N THR A 306 1.02 16.44 3.04
CA THR A 306 2.46 16.66 2.87
C THR A 306 3.20 15.34 2.66
N VAL A 307 4.18 15.35 1.76
CA VAL A 307 5.06 14.21 1.45
C VAL A 307 6.49 14.70 1.26
N THR A 308 7.48 13.89 1.65
CA THR A 308 8.90 14.26 1.55
C THR A 308 9.73 13.23 0.79
N LYS A 309 10.75 13.66 0.04
CA LYS A 309 11.75 12.78 -0.59
C LYS A 309 13.17 13.37 -0.49
N PHE A 310 14.16 12.50 -0.34
CA PHE A 310 15.56 12.91 -0.27
C PHE A 310 16.20 13.05 -1.67
N ILE A 311 16.96 14.13 -1.84
CA ILE A 311 17.87 14.36 -2.98
C ILE A 311 19.30 14.40 -2.45
N LEU A 312 20.17 13.56 -3.00
CA LEU A 312 21.57 13.47 -2.61
C LEU A 312 22.46 14.16 -3.64
N VAL A 313 23.04 15.29 -3.27
CA VAL A 313 23.93 16.06 -4.13
C VAL A 313 25.36 15.85 -3.66
N THR A 314 26.21 15.27 -4.50
CA THR A 314 27.63 15.07 -4.22
C THR A 314 28.46 16.28 -4.64
N SER A 315 29.65 16.45 -4.08
CA SER A 315 30.58 17.48 -4.56
C SER A 315 31.04 17.15 -5.97
N SER A 316 31.21 18.17 -6.82
CA SER A 316 31.81 17.98 -8.14
C SER A 316 33.26 17.48 -8.00
N ILE A 317 33.62 16.46 -8.78
CA ILE A 317 35.01 16.03 -8.90
C ILE A 317 35.72 17.14 -9.66
N LYS A 318 36.65 17.85 -9.01
CA LYS A 318 37.60 18.69 -9.74
C LYS A 318 38.57 17.76 -10.46
N GLU A 319 38.48 17.72 -11.78
CA GLU A 319 39.59 17.26 -12.63
C GLU A 319 40.79 18.22 -12.54
#